data_AF-A0A973GSF7-F1
#
_entry.id   AF-A0A973GSF7-F1
#
_cell.length_a   1.000
_cell.length_b   1.000
_cell.length_c   1.000
_cell.angle_alpha   90.00
_cell.angle_beta   90.00
_cell.angle_gamma   90.00
#
_symmetry.space_group_name_H-M   'P 1'
#
loop_
_entity.id
_entity.type
_entity.pdbx_description
1 polymer ?
#
loop_
_entity_poly.entity_id
_entity_poly.type
_entity_poly.pdbx_seq_one_letter_code
_entity_poly.pdbx_strand_id
1 'polypeptide(L)' 'MTYKVVETSTVTDEEIERLVNDWASKGYDFASIHFVTTQASRRPVMAFLFFAGPDDEKSSGASDRTGV' A
#
# COMPACT_ATOMS: atom_id res chain seq x y z
N MET A 1 -4.85 -5.20 10.69
CA MET A 1 -4.84 -4.39 9.46
C MET A 1 -4.10 -3.07 9.66
N THR A 2 -2.99 -2.87 8.95
CA THR A 2 -2.38 -1.55 8.79
C THR A 2 -2.64 -1.04 7.37
N TYR A 3 -2.70 0.28 7.17
CA TYR A 3 -2.87 0.86 5.84
C TYR A 3 -1.67 1.74 5.51
N LYS A 4 -1.26 1.71 4.24
CA LYS A 4 -0.23 2.60 3.71
C LYS A 4 -0.79 3.39 2.54
N VAL A 5 -0.56 4.69 2.56
CA VAL A 5 -0.87 5.60 1.45
C VAL A 5 0.43 6.23 0.97
N VAL A 6 0.59 6.31 -0.35
CA VAL A 6 1.75 6.92 -1.00
C VAL A 6 1.23 7.92 -2.02
N GLU A 7 1.75 9.13 -1.99
CA GLU A 7 1.44 10.17 -2.98
C GLU A 7 2.65 10.40 -3.90
N THR A 8 2.37 10.69 -5.18
CA THR A 8 3.40 11.12 -6.13
C THR A 8 2.84 12.13 -7.13
N SER A 9 3.63 13.15 -7.45
CA SER A 9 3.38 14.08 -8.55
C SER A 9 3.93 13.60 -9.90
N THR A 10 4.79 12.57 -9.88
CA THR A 10 5.37 11.98 -11.08
C THR A 10 4.48 10.84 -11.55
N VAL A 11 3.59 11.11 -12.51
CA VAL A 11 2.62 10.12 -13.00
C VAL A 11 3.11 9.46 -14.30
N THR A 12 4.21 8.72 -14.19
CA THR A 12 4.70 7.82 -15.23
C THR A 12 4.51 6.37 -14.81
N ASP A 13 4.46 5.47 -15.79
CA ASP A 13 4.46 4.03 -15.57
C ASP A 13 5.67 3.58 -14.75
N GLU A 14 6.86 4.07 -15.08
CA GLU A 14 8.12 3.76 -14.37
C GLU A 14 8.07 4.14 -12.88
N GLU A 15 7.53 5.32 -12.55
CA GLU A 15 7.41 5.76 -11.16
C GLU A 15 6.39 4.92 -10.40
N ILE A 16 5.22 4.70 -11.01
CA ILE A 16 4.14 3.92 -10.40
C ILE A 16 4.60 2.48 -10.18
N GLU A 17 5.25 1.85 -11.16
CA GLU A 17 5.80 0.51 -11.04
C GLU A 17 6.83 0.41 -9.91
N ARG A 18 7.75 1.38 -9.82
CA ARG A 18 8.72 1.42 -8.72
C ARG A 18 8.02 1.48 -7.37
N LEU A 19 7.06 2.38 -7.19
CA LEU A 19 6.33 2.53 -5.93
C LEU A 19 5.55 1.26 -5.56
N VAL A 20 4.86 0.63 -6.53
CA VAL A 20 4.13 -0.62 -6.28
C VAL A 20 5.09 -1.72 -5.84
N ASN A 21 6.20 -1.91 -6.55
CA ASN A 21 7.18 -2.95 -6.24
C ASN A 21 7.88 -2.70 -4.89
N ASP A 22 8.23 -1.45 -4.58
CA ASP A 22 8.88 -1.06 -3.32
C ASP A 22 8.03 -1.33 -2.07
N TRP A 23 6.70 -1.25 -2.18
CA TRP A 23 5.79 -1.53 -1.06
C TRP A 23 5.35 -3.00 -1.04
N ALA A 24 5.16 -3.62 -2.20
CA ALA A 24 4.95 -5.06 -2.29
C ALA A 24 6.11 -5.84 -1.67
N SER A 25 7.37 -5.43 -1.91
CA SER A 25 8.55 -6.06 -1.30
C SER A 25 8.63 -5.90 0.22
N LYS A 26 7.85 -4.99 0.80
CA LYS A 26 7.74 -4.76 2.25
C LYS A 26 6.56 -5.53 2.87
N GLY A 27 5.87 -6.36 2.08
CA GLY A 27 4.74 -7.17 2.52
C GLY A 27 3.40 -6.44 2.51
N TYR A 28 3.31 -5.30 1.81
CA TYR A 28 2.04 -4.61 1.62
C TYR A 28 1.35 -5.06 0.32
N ASP A 29 0.06 -5.35 0.39
CA ASP A 29 -0.75 -5.67 -0.77
C ASP A 29 -1.28 -4.41 -1.45
N PHE A 30 -1.11 -4.31 -2.77
CA PHE A 30 -1.65 -3.20 -3.55
C PHE A 30 -3.18 -3.27 -3.60
N ALA A 31 -3.84 -2.17 -3.20
CA ALA A 31 -5.29 -2.10 -3.12
C ALA A 31 -5.89 -1.27 -4.27
N SER A 32 -5.45 -0.03 -4.44
CA SER A 32 -5.96 0.85 -5.49
C SER A 32 -5.01 2.01 -5.80
N ILE A 33 -5.23 2.64 -6.95
CA ILE A 33 -4.59 3.90 -7.34
C ILE A 33 -5.65 4.91 -7.76
N HIS A 34 -5.56 6.13 -7.23
CA HIS A 34 -6.47 7.22 -7.52
C HIS A 34 -5.69 8.37 -8.17
N PHE A 35 -6.13 8.77 -9.35
CA PHE A 35 -5.50 9.85 -10.11
C PHE A 35 -6.21 11.18 -9.87
N VAL A 36 -5.43 12.25 -9.67
CA VAL A 36 -5.93 13.62 -9.68
C VAL A 36 -5.65 14.22 -11.04
N THR A 37 -6.70 14.71 -11.70
CA THR A 37 -6.62 15.42 -12.97
C THR A 37 -7.04 16.88 -12.77
N THR A 38 -6.46 17.78 -13.56
CA THR A 38 -6.90 19.19 -13.64
C THR A 38 -7.74 19.38 -14.91
N GLN A 39 -8.70 20.30 -14.92
CA GLN A 39 -9.55 20.54 -16.09
C GLN A 39 -8.78 20.86 -17.39
N ALA A 40 -7.56 21.40 -17.27
CA ALA A 40 -6.72 21.75 -18.42
C ALA A 40 -5.97 20.56 -19.06
N SER A 41 -5.89 19.40 -18.41
CA SER A 41 -5.01 18.30 -18.82
C SER A 41 -5.73 16.95 -18.84
N ARG A 42 -5.55 16.20 -19.95
CA ARG A 42 -5.95 14.78 -20.05
C ARG A 42 -4.99 13.83 -19.32
N ARG A 43 -3.82 14.31 -18.91
CA ARG A 43 -2.85 13.54 -18.11
C ARG A 43 -3.04 13.84 -16.62
N PRO A 44 -3.02 12.82 -15.73
CA PRO A 44 -3.02 13.06 -14.30
C PRO A 44 -1.82 13.88 -13.86
N VAL A 45 -2.02 14.70 -12.83
CA VAL A 45 -0.98 15.53 -12.23
C VAL A 45 -0.48 14.98 -10.89
N MET A 46 -1.27 14.10 -10.26
CA MET A 46 -0.92 13.40 -9.03
C MET A 46 -1.55 12.02 -9.03
N ALA A 47 -0.96 11.11 -8.26
CA ALA A 47 -1.54 9.82 -7.93
C ALA A 47 -1.43 9.54 -6.43
N PHE A 48 -2.46 8.90 -5.88
CA PHE A 48 -2.46 8.30 -4.54
C PHE A 48 -2.57 6.79 -4.67
N LEU A 49 -1.59 6.06 -4.16
CA LEU A 49 -1.57 4.60 -4.13
C LEU A 49 -1.91 4.13 -2.72
N PHE A 50 -2.85 3.19 -2.63
CA PHE A 50 -3.32 2.61 -1.39
C PHE A 50 -2.85 1.17 -1.28
N PHE A 51 -2.37 0.81 -0.09
CA PHE A 51 -1.96 -0.54 0.23
C PHE A 51 -2.54 -1.00 1.57
N ALA A 52 -2.83 -2.29 1.65
CA ALA A 52 -3.15 -2.98 2.89
C ALA A 52 -1.88 -3.67 3.40
N GLY A 53 -1.49 -3.39 4.63
CA GLY A 53 -0.38 -4.07 5.29
C GLY A 53 -0.83 -5.39 5.90
N PRO A 54 0.12 -6.25 6.27
CA PRO A 54 -0.18 -7.54 6.87
C PRO A 54 -1.04 -7.34 8.12
N ASP A 55 -1.95 -8.28 8.34
CA ASP A 55 -2.64 -8.32 9.61
C ASP A 55 -1.62 -8.57 10.72
N ASP A 56 -1.66 -7.75 11.78
CA ASP A 56 -0.99 -8.03 13.04
C ASP A 56 -1.69 -9.21 13.74
N GLU A 57 -1.82 -10.36 13.07
CA GLU A 57 -2.19 -11.62 13.70
C GLU A 57 -0.99 -12.15 14.49
N LYS A 58 -0.59 -11.48 15.58
CA LYS A 58 -0.03 -12.08 16.81
C LYS A 58 -0.12 -11.12 18.01
N SER A 59 -1.25 -11.17 18.70
CA SER A 59 -1.27 -11.10 20.18
C SER A 59 -2.42 -11.92 20.76
N SER A 60 -2.48 -13.21 20.44
CA SER A 60 -3.09 -14.20 21.33
C SER A 60 -2.77 -15.60 20.85
N GLY A 61 -1.61 -16.11 21.25
CA GLY A 61 -1.22 -17.48 20.99
C GLY A 61 -0.07 -17.89 21.90
N ALA A 62 -0.32 -18.00 23.21
CA ALA A 62 0.42 -18.86 24.14
C ALA A 62 -0.23 -18.84 25.54
N SER A 63 -1.19 -19.74 25.80
CA SER A 63 -1.29 -20.32 27.15
C SER A 63 -0.65 -21.69 27.05
N ASP A 64 0.63 -21.73 27.41
CA ASP A 64 1.46 -22.91 27.55
C ASP A 64 0.95 -23.75 28.74
N ARG A 65 0.84 -25.07 28.51
CA ARG A 65 0.96 -26.18 29.47
C ARG A 65 0.46 -26.01 30.92
N THR A 66 -0.53 -26.85 31.27
CA THR A 66 -0.57 -27.62 32.52
C THR A 66 -1.29 -28.92 32.15
N GLY A 67 -0.75 -30.14 32.27
CA GLY A 67 0.17 -30.66 33.27
C GLY A 67 -0.60 -31.72 34.05
N VAL A 68 -0.44 -32.99 33.62
CA VAL A 68 -0.94 -34.25 34.23
C VAL A 68 -2.44 -34.52 34.15
#